data_AF-A0A7X6M8B6-F1
#
_entry.id   AF-A0A7X6M8B6-F1
#
_cell.length_a   1.000
_cell.length_b   1.000
_cell.length_c   1.000
_cell.angle_alpha   90.00
_cell.angle_beta   90.00
_cell.angle_gamma   90.00
#
_symmetry.space_group_name_H-M   'P 1'
#
loop_
_entity.id
_entity.type
_entity.pdbx_description
1 polymer ?
#
loop_
_entity_poly.entity_id
_entity_poly.type
_entity_poly.pdbx_seq_one_letter_code
_entity_poly.pdbx_strand_id
1 'polypeptide(L)'
;MAYLQGEGAMTNINLIVKTHFNNVTKNGKSQFLDAMVDHRDPRGPGQTNLHLVSRRQEHNGKTSYNNGAGYSMDQFEKIKAAAGPNTEPVTNKDGEQIGEAFAVKASVMPAKDGLIINTNKRIDQSDFKMEPNTLDMQFESMKAAKKARQAEKTAEAEQAQTAQPEAFPAHAAEAQAAEPEPSIG
;
A
#
# COMPACT_ATOMS: atom_id res chain seq x y z
N MET A 1 1.71 1.40 2.72
CA MET A 1 2.21 0.07 3.08
C MET A 1 1.04 -0.89 3.21
N ALA A 2 1.30 -2.19 3.11
CA ALA A 2 0.33 -3.24 3.33
C ALA A 2 -0.21 -3.21 4.77
N TYR A 3 -1.50 -3.50 4.90
CA TYR A 3 -2.23 -3.54 6.15
C TYR A 3 -2.54 -4.99 6.50
N LEU A 4 -1.97 -5.47 7.60
CA LEU A 4 -2.16 -6.83 8.08
C LEU A 4 -2.68 -6.76 9.51
N GLN A 5 -3.92 -7.19 9.74
CA GLN A 5 -4.56 -7.16 11.05
C GLN A 5 -5.23 -8.48 11.41
N GLY A 6 -5.27 -8.76 12.70
CA GLY A 6 -5.81 -10.00 13.25
C GLY A 6 -4.71 -10.96 13.71
N GLU A 7 -5.10 -11.92 14.55
CA GLU A 7 -4.21 -12.98 14.99
C GLU A 7 -3.75 -13.81 13.79
N GLY A 8 -2.44 -14.11 13.71
CA GLY A 8 -1.85 -14.85 12.60
C GLY A 8 -1.73 -14.07 11.28
N ALA A 9 -2.18 -12.81 11.19
CA ALA A 9 -2.12 -12.02 9.96
C ALA A 9 -0.70 -11.74 9.45
N MET A 10 0.30 -11.86 10.33
CA MET A 10 1.71 -11.62 10.01
C MET A 10 2.51 -12.90 9.71
N THR A 11 1.87 -14.07 9.66
CA THR A 11 2.55 -15.36 9.43
C THR A 11 2.12 -15.99 8.11
N ASN A 12 3.02 -16.78 7.51
CA ASN A 12 2.77 -17.57 6.29
C ASN A 12 2.15 -16.78 5.13
N ILE A 13 2.65 -15.56 4.91
CA ILE A 13 2.17 -14.65 3.86
C ILE A 13 2.86 -15.01 2.56
N ASN A 14 2.10 -15.10 1.47
CA ASN A 14 2.66 -15.15 0.14
C ASN A 14 3.17 -13.76 -0.25
N LEU A 15 4.46 -13.67 -0.55
CA LEU A 15 5.16 -12.42 -0.84
C LEU A 15 5.83 -12.49 -2.21
N ILE A 16 5.77 -11.38 -2.95
CA ILE A 16 6.63 -11.11 -4.09
C ILE A 16 7.76 -10.22 -3.58
N VAL A 17 9.00 -10.64 -3.80
CA VAL A 17 10.19 -9.90 -3.40
C VAL A 17 10.95 -9.49 -4.65
N LYS A 18 11.19 -8.19 -4.80
CA LYS A 18 11.87 -7.58 -5.92
C LYS A 18 13.18 -6.96 -5.48
N THR A 19 14.22 -7.10 -6.30
CA THR A 19 15.46 -6.37 -6.12
C THR A 19 16.08 -5.97 -7.47
N HIS A 20 16.92 -4.94 -7.46
CA HIS A 20 17.73 -4.53 -8.61
C HIS A 20 19.20 -4.86 -8.34
N PHE A 21 19.99 -5.11 -9.38
CA PHE A 21 21.40 -5.48 -9.20
C PHE A 21 22.23 -4.39 -8.51
N ASN A 22 21.85 -3.13 -8.67
CA ASN A 22 22.50 -1.97 -8.05
C ASN A 22 21.96 -1.61 -6.66
N ASN A 23 21.01 -2.36 -6.10
CA ASN A 23 20.44 -2.12 -4.76
C ASN A 23 21.33 -2.62 -3.60
N VAL A 24 22.64 -2.71 -3.81
CA VAL A 24 23.61 -3.06 -2.78
C VAL A 24 24.06 -1.78 -2.04
N THR A 25 24.28 -1.85 -0.73
CA THR A 25 24.91 -0.75 0.01
C THR A 25 26.34 -0.50 -0.47
N LYS A 26 26.85 0.74 -0.32
CA LYS A 26 28.22 1.10 -0.75
C LYS A 26 29.32 0.17 -0.21
N ASN A 27 29.11 -0.44 0.95
CA ASN A 27 30.04 -1.36 1.60
C ASN A 27 29.81 -2.83 1.23
N GLY A 28 28.87 -3.15 0.34
CA GLY A 28 28.58 -4.52 -0.09
C GLY A 28 27.86 -5.41 0.95
N LYS A 29 27.55 -4.89 2.14
CA LYS A 29 27.08 -5.72 3.27
C LYS A 29 25.59 -5.98 3.29
N SER A 30 24.81 -5.23 2.51
CA SER A 30 23.36 -5.33 2.53
C SER A 30 22.76 -5.09 1.15
N GLN A 31 21.66 -5.79 0.88
CA GLN A 31 20.83 -5.65 -0.31
C GLN A 31 19.48 -5.02 0.07
N PHE A 32 19.02 -4.05 -0.69
CA PHE A 32 17.66 -3.52 -0.55
C PHE A 32 16.67 -4.36 -1.36
N LEU A 33 15.66 -4.87 -0.67
CA LEU A 33 14.56 -5.64 -1.25
C LEU A 33 13.24 -4.88 -1.07
N ASP A 34 12.46 -4.81 -2.15
CA ASP A 34 11.07 -4.37 -2.12
C ASP A 34 10.19 -5.61 -2.02
N ALA A 35 9.57 -5.82 -0.86
CA ALA A 35 8.69 -6.95 -0.62
C ALA A 35 7.23 -6.49 -0.62
N MET A 36 6.37 -7.23 -1.30
CA MET A 36 4.95 -6.98 -1.43
C MET A 36 4.15 -8.21 -1.02
N VAL A 37 2.98 -7.99 -0.42
CA VAL A 37 1.96 -9.04 -0.27
C VAL A 37 1.42 -9.39 -1.64
N ASP A 38 1.45 -10.66 -2.03
CA ASP A 38 0.89 -11.09 -3.31
C ASP A 38 -0.61 -10.80 -3.39
N HIS A 39 -1.10 -10.33 -4.53
CA HIS A 39 -2.50 -9.96 -4.69
C HIS A 39 -3.48 -11.15 -4.58
N ARG A 40 -3.01 -12.39 -4.73
CA ARG A 40 -3.77 -13.63 -4.56
C ARG A 40 -3.76 -14.12 -3.11
N ASP A 41 -2.86 -13.59 -2.28
CA ASP A 41 -2.91 -13.84 -0.84
C ASP A 41 -4.25 -13.31 -0.30
N PRO A 42 -4.94 -14.03 0.61
CA PRO A 42 -6.22 -13.56 1.17
C PRO A 42 -6.16 -12.15 1.76
N ARG A 43 -4.97 -11.67 2.12
CA ARG A 43 -4.75 -10.33 2.69
C ARG A 43 -4.52 -9.27 1.61
N GLY A 44 -4.26 -9.63 0.36
CA GLY A 44 -3.97 -8.71 -0.74
C GLY A 44 -5.17 -7.93 -1.29
N PRO A 45 -6.33 -8.57 -1.58
CA PRO A 45 -7.48 -7.89 -2.19
C PRO A 45 -7.96 -6.66 -1.41
N GLY A 46 -8.34 -5.60 -2.15
CA GLY A 46 -8.85 -4.34 -1.57
C GLY A 46 -7.77 -3.40 -1.04
N GLN A 47 -6.51 -3.81 -0.98
CA GLN A 47 -5.42 -2.93 -0.55
C GLN A 47 -4.92 -2.03 -1.69
N THR A 48 -4.87 -0.72 -1.42
CA THR A 48 -4.34 0.27 -2.38
C THR A 48 -2.82 0.30 -2.44
N ASN A 49 -2.14 -0.42 -1.54
CA ASN A 49 -0.68 -0.50 -1.47
C ASN A 49 -0.29 -1.83 -0.81
N LEU A 50 0.36 -2.71 -1.58
CA LEU A 50 0.78 -4.05 -1.15
C LEU A 50 2.22 -4.10 -0.64
N HIS A 51 2.99 -3.01 -0.72
CA HIS A 51 4.37 -2.96 -0.26
C HIS A 51 4.46 -3.05 1.26
N LEU A 52 5.35 -3.90 1.77
CA LEU A 52 5.58 -4.03 3.21
C LEU A 52 6.17 -2.76 3.82
N VAL A 53 7.05 -2.06 3.08
CA VAL A 53 7.64 -0.77 3.47
C VAL A 53 7.16 0.31 2.50
N SER A 54 6.96 1.53 3.00
CA SER A 54 6.59 2.68 2.17
C SER A 54 7.06 3.98 2.82
N ARG A 55 8.32 4.35 2.57
CA ARG A 55 8.94 5.56 3.14
C ARG A 55 8.74 6.75 2.23
N ARG A 56 8.06 7.78 2.72
CA ARG A 56 7.95 9.06 1.99
C ARG A 56 9.34 9.70 1.89
N GLN A 57 9.68 10.15 0.70
CA GLN A 57 10.88 10.92 0.42
C GLN A 57 10.48 12.18 -0.34
N GLU A 58 11.21 13.28 -0.09
CA GLU A 58 11.09 14.50 -0.89
C GLU A 58 12.40 14.70 -1.64
N HIS A 59 12.30 14.83 -2.96
CA HIS A 59 13.45 15.10 -3.82
C HIS A 59 13.03 16.14 -4.86
N ASN A 60 13.73 17.27 -4.88
CA ASN A 60 13.47 18.39 -5.80
C ASN A 60 11.98 18.84 -5.80
N GLY A 61 11.37 18.95 -4.61
CA GLY A 61 9.96 19.33 -4.46
C GLY A 61 8.95 18.27 -4.88
N LYS A 62 9.39 17.10 -5.37
CA LYS A 62 8.53 15.96 -5.69
C LYS A 62 8.54 14.97 -4.54
N THR A 63 7.34 14.62 -4.06
CA THR A 63 7.18 13.48 -3.15
C THR A 63 7.33 12.17 -3.92
N SER A 64 8.23 11.31 -3.47
CA SER A 64 8.38 9.92 -3.92
C SER A 64 8.25 8.97 -2.71
N TYR A 65 8.15 7.67 -2.99
CA TYR A 65 8.10 6.65 -1.95
C TYR A 65 9.17 5.60 -2.22
N ASN A 66 9.91 5.24 -1.18
CA ASN A 66 10.89 4.18 -1.17
C ASN A 66 10.34 2.97 -0.42
N ASN A 67 10.17 1.87 -1.13
CA ASN A 67 9.59 0.63 -0.60
C ASN A 67 10.66 -0.41 -0.21
N GLY A 68 11.95 -0.08 -0.38
CA GLY A 68 13.05 -0.98 -0.08
C GLY A 68 13.31 -1.09 1.42
N ALA A 69 13.47 -2.32 1.91
CA ALA A 69 14.03 -2.64 3.22
C ALA A 69 15.44 -3.24 3.04
N GLY A 70 16.37 -2.88 3.93
CA GLY A 70 17.73 -3.40 3.90
C GLY A 70 17.83 -4.75 4.60
N TYR A 71 18.47 -5.71 3.96
CA TYR A 71 18.77 -7.04 4.49
C TYR A 71 20.27 -7.28 4.39
N SER A 72 20.88 -7.95 5.37
CA SER A 72 22.26 -8.42 5.21
C SER A 72 22.37 -9.38 4.02
N MET A 73 23.58 -9.60 3.50
CA MET A 73 23.76 -10.56 2.41
C MET A 73 23.29 -11.97 2.79
N ASP A 74 23.57 -12.43 4.02
CA ASP A 74 23.07 -13.73 4.52
C ASP A 74 21.53 -13.80 4.54
N GLN A 75 20.87 -12.70 4.94
CA GLN A 75 19.41 -12.61 4.93
C GLN A 75 18.88 -12.65 3.50
N PHE A 76 19.49 -11.91 2.58
CA PHE A 76 19.13 -11.90 1.17
C PHE A 76 19.26 -13.29 0.54
N GLU A 77 20.41 -13.95 0.74
CA GLU A 77 20.65 -15.30 0.22
C GLU A 77 19.65 -16.31 0.80
N LYS A 78 19.33 -16.21 2.09
CA LYS A 78 18.31 -17.05 2.73
C LYS A 78 16.93 -16.88 2.08
N ILE A 79 16.51 -15.64 1.81
CA ILE A 79 15.21 -15.38 1.17
C ILE A 79 15.23 -15.89 -0.27
N LYS A 80 16.30 -15.61 -1.03
CA LYS A 80 16.43 -16.06 -2.42
C LYS A 80 16.47 -17.59 -2.53
N ALA A 81 17.22 -18.26 -1.66
CA ALA A 81 17.28 -19.72 -1.61
C ALA A 81 15.91 -20.35 -1.31
N ALA A 82 15.09 -19.72 -0.47
CA ALA A 82 13.74 -20.20 -0.17
C ALA A 82 12.79 -20.10 -1.37
N ALA A 83 12.98 -19.13 -2.27
CA ALA A 83 12.21 -19.05 -3.51
C ALA A 83 12.59 -20.15 -4.52
N GLY A 84 13.84 -20.62 -4.48
CA GLY A 84 14.35 -21.62 -5.40
C GLY A 84 14.25 -21.16 -6.87
N PRO A 85 13.72 -21.98 -7.79
CA PRO A 85 13.57 -21.60 -9.19
C PRO A 85 12.39 -20.65 -9.46
N ASN A 86 11.66 -20.23 -8.42
CA ASN A 86 10.45 -19.44 -8.56
C ASN A 86 10.75 -17.94 -8.71
N THR A 87 11.39 -17.59 -9.82
CA THR A 87 11.91 -16.25 -10.08
C THR A 87 11.50 -15.73 -11.46
N GLU A 88 11.53 -14.41 -11.62
CA GLU A 88 11.21 -13.68 -12.84
C GLU A 88 12.22 -12.53 -13.01
N PRO A 89 12.78 -12.33 -14.22
CA PRO A 89 13.67 -11.21 -14.46
C PRO A 89 12.91 -9.89 -14.38
N VAL A 90 13.52 -8.88 -13.75
CA VAL A 90 13.02 -7.51 -13.81
C VAL A 90 13.77 -6.79 -14.91
N THR A 91 13.05 -6.34 -15.95
CA THR A 91 13.63 -5.62 -17.08
C THR A 91 13.36 -4.12 -17.03
N ASN A 92 14.24 -3.32 -17.64
CA ASN A 92 13.99 -1.92 -17.93
C ASN A 92 13.12 -1.78 -19.21
N LYS A 93 12.89 -0.54 -19.64
CA LYS A 93 12.11 -0.24 -20.86
C LYS A 93 12.78 -0.73 -22.14
N ASP A 94 14.10 -0.87 -22.12
CA ASP A 94 14.91 -1.34 -23.23
C ASP A 94 14.99 -2.88 -23.27
N GLY A 95 14.33 -3.57 -22.34
CA GLY A 95 14.31 -5.03 -22.22
C GLY A 95 15.52 -5.62 -21.50
N GLU A 96 16.45 -4.79 -21.01
CA GLU A 96 17.63 -5.25 -20.28
C GLU A 96 17.24 -5.66 -18.86
N GLN A 97 17.75 -6.81 -18.41
CA GLN A 97 17.55 -7.25 -17.04
C GLN A 97 18.31 -6.33 -16.08
N ILE A 98 17.57 -5.64 -15.22
CA ILE A 98 18.10 -4.74 -14.18
C ILE A 98 17.94 -5.33 -12.78
N GLY A 99 17.32 -6.51 -12.66
CA GLY A 99 17.08 -7.14 -11.38
C GLY A 99 16.37 -8.49 -11.50
N GLU A 100 15.84 -8.91 -10.36
CA GLU A 100 15.13 -10.18 -10.21
C GLU A 100 13.98 -9.99 -9.23
N ALA A 101 12.86 -10.62 -9.53
CA ALA A 101 11.74 -10.81 -8.63
C ALA A 101 11.61 -12.30 -8.31
N PHE A 102 11.24 -12.63 -7.10
CA PHE A 102 11.07 -14.02 -6.67
C PHE A 102 9.99 -14.11 -5.61
N ALA A 103 9.34 -15.27 -5.52
CA ALA A 103 8.20 -15.47 -4.64
C ALA A 103 8.52 -16.42 -3.49
N VAL A 104 8.13 -15.99 -2.29
CA VAL A 104 8.35 -16.72 -1.03
C VAL A 104 7.11 -16.70 -0.17
N LYS A 105 6.96 -17.70 0.70
CA LYS A 105 6.05 -17.68 1.82
C LYS A 105 6.82 -17.41 3.10
N ALA A 106 6.49 -16.34 3.81
CA ALA A 106 7.24 -15.94 5.00
C ALA A 106 6.36 -15.33 6.09
N SER A 107 6.89 -15.27 7.30
CA SER A 107 6.35 -14.38 8.34
C SER A 107 6.98 -13.00 8.20
N VAL A 108 6.22 -11.96 8.55
CA VAL A 108 6.70 -10.58 8.61
C VAL A 108 6.74 -10.10 10.05
N MET A 109 7.48 -9.03 10.30
CA MET A 109 7.55 -8.37 11.60
C MET A 109 7.53 -6.84 11.44
N PRO A 110 7.03 -6.11 12.44
CA PRO A 110 7.13 -4.66 12.48
C PRO A 110 8.58 -4.18 12.42
N ALA A 111 8.80 -3.11 11.67
CA ALA A 111 10.03 -2.35 11.61
C ALA A 111 9.71 -0.85 11.66
N LYS A 112 10.75 -0.01 11.75
CA LYS A 112 10.60 1.45 11.85
C LYS A 112 9.68 2.05 10.79
N ASP A 113 9.76 1.55 9.56
CA ASP A 113 9.15 2.15 8.37
C ASP A 113 8.10 1.25 7.69
N GLY A 114 7.56 0.28 8.43
CA GLY A 114 6.53 -0.65 7.95
C GLY A 114 6.77 -2.08 8.45
N LEU A 115 6.66 -3.03 7.54
CA LEU A 115 6.87 -4.45 7.80
C LEU A 115 8.11 -4.94 7.05
N ILE A 116 8.81 -5.91 7.63
CA ILE A 116 9.93 -6.60 6.97
C ILE A 116 9.76 -8.11 7.06
N ILE A 117 10.41 -8.85 6.17
CA ILE A 117 10.44 -10.30 6.23
C ILE A 117 11.20 -10.72 7.48
N ASN A 118 10.57 -11.54 8.31
CA ASN A 118 11.20 -12.08 9.51
C ASN A 118 12.11 -13.25 9.15
N THR A 119 13.37 -12.95 8.85
CA THR A 119 14.38 -13.95 8.48
C THR A 119 14.81 -14.85 9.63
N ASN A 120 14.40 -14.57 10.87
CA ASN A 120 14.64 -15.46 12.02
C ASN A 120 13.60 -16.59 12.09
N LYS A 121 12.53 -16.50 11.30
CA LYS A 121 11.54 -17.57 11.13
C LYS A 121 11.83 -18.36 9.85
N ARG A 122 11.07 -19.44 9.68
CA ARG A 122 11.10 -20.26 8.47
C ARG A 122 10.59 -19.42 7.29
N ILE A 123 11.27 -19.55 6.16
CA ILE A 123 10.88 -18.99 4.87
C ILE A 123 10.76 -20.20 3.95
N ASP A 124 9.61 -20.33 3.31
CA ASP A 124 9.29 -21.40 2.39
C ASP A 124 9.10 -20.83 0.99
N GLN A 125 9.03 -21.74 0.00
CA GLN A 125 8.58 -21.36 -1.32
C GLN A 125 7.12 -20.88 -1.26
N SER A 126 6.77 -19.90 -2.08
CA SER A 126 5.38 -19.43 -2.19
C SER A 126 4.44 -20.52 -2.70
N ASP A 127 3.14 -20.37 -2.39
CA ASP A 127 2.09 -21.28 -2.89
C ASP A 127 1.81 -21.10 -4.39
N PHE A 128 2.29 -20.00 -4.97
CA PHE A 128 2.10 -19.64 -6.36
C PHE A 128 3.43 -19.65 -7.12
N LYS A 129 3.36 -19.72 -8.45
CA LYS A 129 4.52 -19.57 -9.33
C LYS A 129 4.58 -18.17 -9.94
N MET A 130 5.80 -17.66 -10.06
CA MET A 130 6.13 -16.45 -10.81
C MET A 130 5.95 -16.76 -12.30
N GLU A 131 4.98 -16.08 -12.91
CA GLU A 131 4.70 -16.08 -14.35
C GLU A 131 5.07 -14.70 -14.94
N PRO A 132 5.37 -14.59 -16.25
CA PRO A 132 5.86 -13.36 -16.90
C PRO A 132 5.02 -12.07 -16.77
N ASN A 133 3.82 -12.15 -16.16
CA ASN A 133 2.92 -11.01 -15.93
C ASN A 133 2.56 -10.86 -14.45
N THR A 134 3.25 -11.55 -13.54
CA THR A 134 2.91 -11.56 -12.11
C THR A 134 3.01 -10.16 -11.52
N LEU A 135 4.06 -9.42 -11.88
CA LEU A 135 4.26 -8.05 -11.44
C LEU A 135 3.21 -7.08 -12.04
N ASP A 136 2.74 -7.33 -13.24
CA ASP A 136 1.71 -6.51 -13.88
C ASP A 136 0.33 -6.75 -13.23
N MET A 137 -0.01 -8.01 -12.95
CA MET A 137 -1.23 -8.35 -12.20
C MET A 137 -1.23 -7.75 -10.80
N GLN A 138 -0.08 -7.76 -10.15
CA GLN A 138 0.13 -7.11 -8.85
C GLN A 138 -0.16 -5.60 -8.93
N PHE A 139 0.30 -4.92 -9.98
CA PHE A 139 0.06 -3.49 -10.19
C PHE A 139 -1.40 -3.18 -10.51
N GLU A 140 -2.03 -3.95 -11.40
CA GLU A 140 -3.43 -3.77 -11.77
C GLU A 140 -4.37 -4.01 -10.56
N SER A 141 -4.04 -4.95 -9.67
CA SER A 141 -4.78 -5.15 -8.41
C SER A 141 -4.76 -3.88 -7.53
N MET A 142 -3.59 -3.30 -7.30
CA MET A 142 -3.46 -2.06 -6.50
C MET A 142 -4.20 -0.88 -7.15
N LYS A 143 -4.15 -0.78 -8.49
CA LYS A 143 -4.85 0.26 -9.26
C LYS A 143 -6.37 0.10 -9.19
N ALA A 144 -6.87 -1.13 -9.30
CA ALA A 144 -8.28 -1.45 -9.13
C ALA A 144 -8.77 -1.08 -7.73
N ALA A 145 -8.03 -1.47 -6.68
CA ALA A 145 -8.34 -1.11 -5.29
C ALA A 145 -8.34 0.43 -5.09
N LYS A 146 -7.38 1.13 -5.70
CA LYS A 146 -7.33 2.61 -5.64
C LYS A 146 -8.55 3.25 -6.30
N LYS A 147 -8.98 2.72 -7.46
CA LYS A 147 -10.17 3.21 -8.17
C LYS A 147 -11.44 2.94 -7.37
N ALA A 148 -11.60 1.76 -6.79
CA ALA A 148 -12.73 1.41 -5.92
C ALA A 148 -12.82 2.38 -4.73
N ARG A 149 -11.70 2.59 -4.02
CA ARG A 149 -11.64 3.51 -2.88
C ARG A 149 -11.90 4.97 -3.25
N GLN A 150 -11.58 5.39 -4.48
CA GLN A 150 -11.92 6.71 -4.98
C GLN A 150 -13.42 6.85 -5.23
N ALA A 151 -14.04 5.83 -5.84
CA ALA A 151 -15.47 5.81 -6.08
C ALA A 151 -16.29 5.82 -4.77
N GLU A 152 -15.87 5.04 -3.77
CA GLU A 152 -16.48 5.05 -2.43
C GLU A 152 -16.41 6.43 -1.78
N LYS A 153 -15.25 7.09 -1.83
CA LYS A 153 -15.09 8.45 -1.28
C LYS A 153 -15.97 9.48 -1.97
N THR A 154 -16.14 9.37 -3.29
CA THR A 154 -17.04 10.26 -4.04
C THR A 154 -18.49 10.01 -3.63
N ALA A 155 -18.91 8.75 -3.52
CA ALA A 155 -20.26 8.39 -3.08
C ALA A 155 -20.56 8.82 -1.64
N GLU A 156 -19.61 8.66 -0.71
CA GLU A 156 -19.72 9.16 0.67
C GLU A 156 -19.81 10.70 0.71
N ALA A 157 -19.06 11.40 -0.14
CA ALA A 157 -19.11 12.87 -0.22
C ALA A 157 -20.44 13.37 -0.79
N GLU A 158 -21.03 12.67 -1.74
CA GLU A 158 -22.36 12.98 -2.29
C GLU A 158 -23.48 12.68 -1.27
N GLN A 159 -23.41 11.55 -0.57
CA GLN A 159 -24.35 11.20 0.49
C GLN A 159 -24.30 12.17 1.68
N ALA A 160 -23.11 12.63 2.07
CA ALA A 160 -22.92 13.62 3.13
C ALA A 160 -23.47 15.01 2.74
N GLN A 161 -23.51 15.35 1.46
CA GLN A 161 -24.13 16.59 0.96
C GLN A 161 -25.66 16.50 0.90
N THR A 162 -26.22 15.33 0.62
CA THR A 162 -27.69 15.11 0.67
C THR A 162 -28.25 14.91 2.08
N ALA A 163 -27.39 14.72 3.10
CA ALA A 163 -27.80 14.50 4.49
C ALA A 163 -27.81 15.77 5.36
N GLN A 164 -27.59 16.97 4.79
CA GLN A 164 -27.95 18.20 5.49
C GLN A 164 -29.48 18.27 5.63
N PRO A 165 -30.04 18.24 6.85
CA PRO A 165 -31.47 18.40 7.03
C PRO A 165 -31.86 19.79 6.54
N GLU A 166 -32.89 19.85 5.70
CA GLU A 166 -33.67 21.04 5.47
C GLU A 166 -34.07 21.62 6.84
N ALA A 167 -33.40 22.70 7.24
CA ALA A 167 -33.92 23.55 8.30
C ALA A 167 -35.22 24.17 7.77
N PHE A 168 -36.33 23.73 8.36
CA PHE A 168 -37.69 24.21 8.14
C PHE A 168 -37.78 25.72 7.88
N PRO A 169 -38.57 26.18 6.89
CA PRO A 169 -38.92 27.58 6.76
C PRO A 169 -40.00 27.88 7.81
N ALA A 170 -39.60 28.46 8.92
CA ALA A 170 -40.54 29.06 9.86
C ALA A 170 -39.99 30.39 10.35
N HIS A 171 -40.13 31.42 9.53
CA HIS A 171 -40.68 32.67 10.05
C HIS A 171 -41.41 33.43 8.95
N ALA A 172 -42.70 33.58 9.22
CA ALA A 172 -43.68 34.30 8.47
C ALA A 172 -43.23 35.72 8.16
N ALA A 173 -43.52 36.13 6.94
CA ALA A 173 -43.74 37.52 6.64
C ALA A 173 -44.97 38.01 7.42
N GLU A 174 -44.79 39.00 8.28
CA GLU A 174 -45.79 40.06 8.44
C GLU A 174 -45.04 41.39 8.52
N ALA A 175 -45.35 42.22 7.54
CA ALA A 175 -44.81 43.54 7.33
C ALA A 175 -45.83 44.57 7.83
N GLN A 176 -45.32 45.72 8.30
CA GLN A 176 -45.95 47.05 8.27
C GLN A 176 -47.13 47.32 9.22
N ALA A 177 -46.97 48.28 10.14
CA ALA A 177 -47.50 49.65 9.99
C ALA A 177 -47.39 50.50 11.29
N ALA A 178 -46.73 51.66 11.15
CA ALA A 178 -47.01 52.99 11.72
C ALA A 178 -47.52 53.20 13.19
N GLU A 179 -46.68 53.90 13.97
CA GLU A 179 -46.91 55.13 14.81
C GLU A 179 -48.09 55.22 15.83
N PRO A 180 -48.12 56.22 16.76
CA PRO A 180 -47.10 56.90 17.57
C PRO A 180 -47.48 56.87 19.10
N GLU A 181 -46.77 57.63 19.95
CA GLU A 181 -47.04 57.79 21.41
C GLU A 181 -48.50 58.19 21.75
N PRO A 182 -48.94 57.96 23.02
CA PRO A 182 -48.97 59.11 23.94
C PRO A 182 -48.53 58.82 25.40
N SER A 183 -47.99 59.88 26.01
CA SER A 183 -48.01 60.28 27.44
C SER A 183 -48.95 59.49 28.36
N ILE A 184 -48.51 59.15 29.60
CA ILE A 184 -48.96 59.69 30.92
C ILE A 184 -47.98 59.18 32.01
N GLY A 185 -47.50 60.04 32.90
CA GLY A 185 -46.83 59.65 34.16
C GLY A 185 -45.92 60.70 34.77
#